data_AF-A0A8H3ELV7-F1
#
_entry.id   AF-A0A8H3ELV7-F1
#
_cell.length_a   1.000
_cell.length_b   1.000
_cell.length_c   1.000
_cell.angle_alpha   90.00
_cell.angle_beta   90.00
_cell.angle_gamma   90.00
#
_symmetry.space_group_name_H-M   'P 1'
#
loop_
_entity.id
_entity.type
_entity.pdbx_description
1 polymer ?
#
loop_
_entity_poly.entity_id
_entity_poly.type
_entity_poly.pdbx_seq_one_letter_code
_entity_poly.pdbx_strand_id
1 'polypeptide(L)'
;MSIYEKKGSDGFQAMVMADPLFELLVPYFDSPSPRPVPDCDDPVTAKYLNRLSTLPLSSLTTTEPQSLAQNLHTTLLSLQSLSARSNAAIVASADHLSQLSDVLPDLINDARNLQNDIPKLDEQTVAFSAKYSRSAENEVLDRRKKSLLMARNVDRLSDILDLPTLLSSAIASSTAQGSSTAINYGSALDLYSHIKRLHLLYQDSDLVSSIYKQTEDAMQEMTSSLITSLRSQNIKLAAAMRTIGWLRRVAPELDSGTGLQGPGSGREGTLGALFLVCRLATLISMLSALEPLRDLADQETVLRERNKSDHANPRDAWSGGQQTERYLKRYVEIFREQSFAIISMFKSIFPSGEGAAAEDVGPKFKPLELKSISQNTSSGPKNDPLSPLPSALSTFPLHLVDLLAMTLKQYLPNIRDKSSRESLLTQVLYCAGSLGRLGGDFTLILTSLVDDDEDDDEEEEEEEEEEEEEEEEEEEEEKKDKSKKESGEEEDLEGGEAVYAWVEVMKKHRELAGRLELLASGVGASGKSIPSRAALSPTT
;
A
#
# COMPACT_ATOMS: atom_id res chain seq x y z
N MET A 1 35.05 78.93 -24.48
CA MET A 1 36.17 79.43 -23.66
C MET A 1 37.39 78.62 -24.05
N SER A 2 38.14 78.93 -25.11
CA SER A 2 38.84 80.18 -25.46
C SER A 2 39.64 80.74 -24.30
N ILE A 3 40.92 80.36 -24.23
CA ILE A 3 41.98 81.20 -23.65
C ILE A 3 43.16 81.12 -24.61
N TYR A 4 43.22 82.13 -25.48
CA TYR A 4 44.41 82.60 -26.17
C TYR A 4 45.37 83.20 -25.14
N GLU A 5 46.66 82.85 -25.17
CA GLU A 5 47.67 83.73 -24.60
C GLU A 5 48.95 83.77 -25.46
N LYS A 6 49.04 84.86 -26.22
CA LYS A 6 50.21 85.60 -26.71
C LYS A 6 51.56 84.88 -26.75
N LYS A 7 51.96 84.49 -27.97
CA LYS A 7 53.35 84.57 -28.43
C LYS A 7 53.71 86.03 -28.71
N GLY A 8 54.83 86.48 -28.13
CA GLY A 8 55.37 87.81 -28.37
C GLY A 8 56.78 87.93 -27.83
N SER A 9 57.76 87.29 -28.47
CA SER A 9 59.09 87.86 -28.71
C SER A 9 59.83 86.98 -29.70
N ASP A 10 60.39 87.62 -30.71
CA ASP A 10 61.72 87.36 -31.28
C ASP A 10 61.71 87.83 -32.74
N GLY A 11 61.68 89.16 -32.86
CA GLY A 11 62.29 89.83 -33.99
C GLY A 11 63.79 89.77 -33.81
N PHE A 12 64.43 88.84 -34.51
CA PHE A 12 65.79 89.01 -35.02
C PHE A 12 65.88 88.22 -36.32
N GLN A 13 65.32 88.85 -37.36
CA GLN A 13 65.49 88.47 -38.74
C GLN A 13 66.95 88.79 -39.10
N ALA A 14 67.85 87.83 -38.82
CA ALA A 14 69.22 87.87 -39.30
C ALA A 14 69.17 87.75 -40.83
N MET A 15 69.26 88.90 -41.48
CA MET A 15 69.40 89.05 -42.91
C MET A 15 70.70 88.37 -43.35
N VAL A 16 70.52 87.23 -44.02
CA VAL A 16 71.51 86.41 -44.70
C VAL A 16 72.41 87.30 -45.55
N MET A 17 73.64 87.55 -45.09
CA MET A 17 74.68 88.15 -45.93
C MET A 17 75.28 87.02 -46.77
N ALA A 18 74.85 86.93 -48.02
CA ALA A 18 75.50 86.07 -48.99
C ALA A 18 76.95 86.52 -49.17
N ASP A 19 77.90 85.58 -49.07
CA ASP A 19 79.33 85.84 -49.23
C ASP A 19 79.58 86.43 -50.64
N PRO A 20 80.27 87.58 -50.79
CA PRO A 20 80.52 88.21 -52.11
C PRO A 20 81.34 87.31 -53.05
N LEU A 21 82.06 86.34 -52.48
CA LEU A 21 82.81 85.33 -53.21
C LEU A 21 81.88 84.23 -53.79
N PHE A 22 80.75 83.95 -53.13
CA PHE A 22 79.72 83.04 -53.62
C PHE A 22 79.02 83.64 -54.84
N GLU A 23 78.61 84.91 -54.78
CA GLU A 23 77.94 85.62 -55.87
C GLU A 23 78.80 85.68 -57.15
N LEU A 24 80.13 85.72 -57.01
CA LEU A 24 81.08 85.72 -58.13
C LEU A 24 81.31 84.33 -58.76
N LEU A 25 81.07 83.26 -57.99
CA LEU A 25 81.20 81.86 -58.43
C LEU A 25 79.89 81.30 -59.02
N VAL A 26 78.73 81.91 -58.68
CA VAL A 26 77.39 81.54 -59.19
C VAL A 26 77.35 81.31 -60.71
N PRO A 27 77.94 82.16 -61.57
CA PRO A 27 77.88 82.00 -63.03
C PRO A 27 78.68 80.81 -63.57
N TYR A 28 79.57 80.22 -62.76
CA TYR A 28 80.46 79.13 -63.18
C TYR A 28 79.99 77.74 -62.72
N PHE A 29 78.85 77.63 -62.02
CA PHE A 29 78.28 76.33 -61.64
C PHE A 29 77.54 75.62 -62.81
N ASP A 30 77.31 76.30 -63.93
CA ASP A 30 76.56 75.80 -65.10
C ASP A 30 77.40 75.05 -66.15
N SER A 31 78.21 74.07 -65.72
CA SER A 31 78.79 73.08 -66.65
C SER A 31 79.15 71.75 -65.97
N PRO A 32 78.83 70.60 -66.60
CA PRO A 32 77.62 69.82 -66.37
C PRO A 32 77.66 69.03 -65.04
N SER A 33 76.87 69.44 -64.05
CA SER A 33 76.67 68.70 -62.79
C SER A 33 75.19 68.31 -62.64
N PRO A 34 74.85 67.05 -62.32
CA PRO A 34 73.46 66.62 -62.13
C PRO A 34 72.89 66.99 -60.75
N ARG A 35 73.54 67.89 -60.00
CA ARG A 35 73.15 68.25 -58.63
C ARG A 35 72.57 69.66 -58.56
N PRO A 36 71.53 69.89 -57.74
CA PRO A 36 70.95 71.22 -57.54
C PRO A 36 71.98 72.18 -56.95
N VAL A 37 71.83 73.47 -57.26
CA VAL A 37 72.69 74.54 -56.74
C VAL A 37 72.65 74.56 -55.21
N PRO A 38 73.80 74.67 -54.52
CA PRO A 38 73.85 74.71 -53.06
C PRO A 38 73.28 76.02 -52.51
N ASP A 39 72.49 75.93 -51.44
CA ASP A 39 71.95 77.10 -50.73
C ASP A 39 73.03 77.81 -49.90
N CYS A 40 72.99 79.15 -49.89
CA CYS A 40 73.97 80.01 -49.22
C CYS A 40 73.94 79.91 -47.68
N ASP A 41 72.83 79.46 -47.11
CA ASP A 41 72.61 79.34 -45.65
C ASP A 41 73.13 78.02 -45.05
N ASP A 42 73.64 77.09 -45.87
CA ASP A 42 74.22 75.86 -45.33
C ASP A 42 75.55 76.18 -44.61
N PRO A 43 75.66 75.94 -43.28
CA PRO A 43 76.86 76.22 -42.50
C PRO A 43 78.11 75.49 -43.00
N VAL A 44 77.95 74.42 -43.79
CA VAL A 44 79.06 73.70 -44.43
C VAL A 44 79.62 74.50 -45.61
N THR A 45 78.74 75.10 -46.42
CA THR A 45 79.10 75.94 -47.58
C THR A 45 79.85 77.19 -47.11
N ALA A 46 79.34 77.90 -46.10
CA ALA A 46 79.99 79.09 -45.55
C ALA A 46 81.39 78.81 -44.97
N LYS A 47 81.58 77.66 -44.31
CA LYS A 47 82.90 77.23 -43.80
C LYS A 47 83.88 76.90 -44.92
N TYR A 48 83.41 76.31 -46.02
CA TYR A 48 84.23 76.01 -47.18
C TYR A 48 84.67 77.29 -47.91
N LEU A 49 83.76 78.22 -48.16
CA LEU A 49 84.06 79.51 -48.79
C LEU A 49 85.09 80.32 -48.00
N ASN A 50 84.96 80.37 -46.67
CA ASN A 50 85.97 80.99 -45.81
C ASN A 50 87.35 80.32 -45.94
N ARG A 51 87.39 78.98 -46.05
CA ARG A 51 88.63 78.24 -46.29
C ARG A 51 89.24 78.61 -47.65
N LEU A 52 88.45 78.72 -48.72
CA LEU A 52 88.95 79.11 -50.04
C LEU A 52 89.65 80.46 -50.02
N SER A 53 89.11 81.42 -49.26
CA SER A 53 89.69 82.76 -49.15
C SER A 53 91.08 82.79 -48.50
N THR A 54 91.43 81.73 -47.76
CA THR A 54 92.71 81.62 -47.02
C THR A 54 93.83 80.86 -47.75
N LEU A 55 93.56 80.28 -48.93
CA LEU A 55 94.57 79.49 -49.68
C LEU A 55 95.26 80.31 -50.79
N PRO A 56 96.56 80.06 -51.07
CA PRO A 56 97.27 80.71 -52.17
C PRO A 56 96.86 80.15 -53.54
N LEU A 57 96.84 81.01 -54.57
CA LEU A 57 96.36 80.73 -55.94
C LEU A 57 96.96 79.45 -56.57
N SER A 58 98.24 79.15 -56.33
CA SER A 58 98.90 77.93 -56.82
C SER A 58 98.32 76.63 -56.23
N SER A 59 97.84 76.70 -54.98
CA SER A 59 97.23 75.59 -54.26
C SER A 59 95.76 75.39 -54.64
N LEU A 60 95.04 76.46 -54.98
CA LEU A 60 93.67 76.39 -55.52
C LEU A 60 93.64 75.64 -56.87
N THR A 61 94.56 75.94 -57.79
CA THR A 61 94.52 75.30 -59.12
C THR A 61 95.00 73.84 -59.12
N THR A 62 95.96 73.49 -58.25
CA THR A 62 96.63 72.17 -58.32
C THR A 62 96.16 71.19 -57.25
N THR A 63 96.06 71.64 -55.99
CA THR A 63 95.88 70.73 -54.84
C THR A 63 94.44 70.64 -54.36
N GLU A 64 93.68 71.72 -54.48
CA GLU A 64 92.29 71.77 -54.03
C GLU A 64 91.36 70.82 -54.80
N PRO A 65 91.32 70.80 -56.16
CA PRO A 65 90.42 69.90 -56.90
C PRO A 65 90.76 68.43 -56.63
N GLN A 66 92.05 68.10 -56.46
CA GLN A 66 92.48 66.77 -56.05
C GLN A 66 92.01 66.41 -54.64
N SER A 67 92.12 67.34 -53.68
CA SER A 67 91.65 67.13 -52.30
C SER A 67 90.13 67.02 -52.21
N LEU A 68 89.39 67.79 -53.02
CA LEU A 68 87.93 67.75 -53.07
C LEU A 68 87.45 66.45 -53.72
N ALA A 69 88.07 66.03 -54.82
CA ALA A 69 87.79 64.74 -55.44
C ALA A 69 88.09 63.58 -54.48
N GLN A 70 89.19 63.66 -53.72
CA GLN A 70 89.52 62.66 -52.71
C GLN A 70 88.50 62.65 -51.56
N ASN A 71 88.10 63.81 -51.03
CA ASN A 71 87.11 63.91 -49.95
C ASN A 71 85.71 63.48 -50.40
N LEU A 72 85.31 63.82 -51.63
CA LEU A 72 84.08 63.31 -52.23
C LEU A 72 84.15 61.79 -52.33
N HIS A 73 85.26 61.24 -52.83
CA HIS A 73 85.41 59.81 -52.95
C HIS A 73 85.37 59.10 -51.59
N THR A 74 86.05 59.63 -50.56
CA THR A 74 86.04 59.07 -49.22
C THR A 74 84.67 59.17 -48.54
N THR A 75 83.94 60.28 -48.72
CA THR A 75 82.59 60.45 -48.19
C THR A 75 81.55 59.60 -48.93
N LEU A 76 81.68 59.44 -50.25
CA LEU A 76 80.84 58.51 -50.98
C LEU A 76 81.13 57.07 -50.57
N LEU A 77 82.39 56.68 -50.36
CA LEU A 77 82.73 55.36 -49.83
C LEU A 77 82.23 55.17 -48.40
N SER A 78 82.28 56.20 -47.55
CA SER A 78 81.76 56.11 -46.18
C SER A 78 80.24 56.06 -46.15
N LEU A 79 79.54 56.81 -47.00
CA LEU A 79 78.08 56.74 -47.15
C LEU A 79 77.64 55.45 -47.82
N GLN A 80 78.36 54.96 -48.83
CA GLN A 80 78.08 53.68 -49.46
C GLN A 80 78.32 52.53 -48.49
N SER A 81 79.41 52.57 -47.71
CA SER A 81 79.67 51.55 -46.69
C SER A 81 78.70 51.65 -45.52
N LEU A 82 78.30 52.85 -45.09
CA LEU A 82 77.27 53.03 -44.08
C LEU A 82 75.92 52.51 -44.59
N SER A 83 75.50 52.95 -45.77
CA SER A 83 74.29 52.46 -46.44
C SER A 83 74.32 50.95 -46.61
N ALA A 84 75.42 50.34 -47.09
CA ALA A 84 75.52 48.89 -47.22
C ALA A 84 75.51 48.17 -45.86
N ARG A 85 76.09 48.76 -44.81
CA ARG A 85 76.13 48.17 -43.46
C ARG A 85 74.83 48.34 -42.70
N SER A 86 74.10 49.43 -42.93
CA SER A 86 72.93 49.82 -42.13
C SER A 86 71.65 50.00 -42.96
N ASN A 87 71.61 49.60 -44.24
CA ASN A 87 70.37 49.67 -45.02
C ASN A 87 69.25 48.89 -44.35
N ALA A 88 69.53 47.73 -43.78
CA ALA A 88 68.55 46.91 -43.09
C ALA A 88 67.99 47.63 -41.86
N ALA A 89 68.84 48.35 -41.11
CA ALA A 89 68.40 49.13 -39.96
C ALA A 89 67.58 50.36 -40.38
N ILE A 90 67.96 51.03 -41.48
CA ILE A 90 67.25 52.21 -42.01
C ILE A 90 65.91 51.82 -42.63
N VAL A 91 65.87 50.71 -43.37
CA VAL A 91 64.62 50.17 -43.93
C VAL A 91 63.72 49.70 -42.79
N ALA A 92 64.25 48.94 -41.82
CA ALA A 92 63.47 48.53 -40.65
C ALA A 92 62.93 49.73 -39.86
N SER A 93 63.70 50.80 -39.69
CA SER A 93 63.20 51.99 -38.96
C SER A 93 62.13 52.75 -39.77
N ALA A 94 62.28 52.84 -41.09
CA ALA A 94 61.25 53.42 -41.95
C ALA A 94 59.97 52.57 -41.97
N ASP A 95 60.11 51.24 -42.06
CA ASP A 95 59.01 50.29 -41.99
C ASP A 95 58.30 50.39 -40.64
N HIS A 96 59.03 50.39 -39.52
CA HIS A 96 58.45 50.58 -38.19
C HIS A 96 57.76 51.93 -38.03
N LEU A 97 58.28 53.02 -38.63
CA LEU A 97 57.62 54.33 -38.58
C LEU A 97 56.30 54.32 -39.36
N SER A 98 56.27 53.67 -40.52
CA SER A 98 55.05 53.51 -41.32
C SER A 98 54.01 52.61 -40.62
N GLN A 99 54.46 51.50 -40.05
CA GLN A 99 53.59 50.62 -39.25
C GLN A 99 53.07 51.34 -38.01
N LEU A 100 53.90 52.16 -37.35
CA LEU A 100 53.47 52.95 -36.21
C LEU A 100 52.41 53.99 -36.60
N SER A 101 52.53 54.61 -37.79
CA SER A 101 51.52 55.55 -38.26
C SER A 101 50.17 54.88 -38.54
N ASP A 102 50.14 53.59 -38.85
CA ASP A 102 48.90 52.82 -39.08
C ASP A 102 48.34 52.22 -37.77
N VAL A 103 49.21 51.64 -36.94
CA VAL A 103 48.81 50.98 -35.68
C VAL A 103 48.36 51.99 -34.61
N LEU A 104 48.90 53.20 -34.60
CA LEU A 104 48.53 54.20 -33.60
C LEU A 104 47.06 54.66 -33.72
N PRO A 105 46.52 54.99 -34.92
CA PRO A 105 45.09 55.19 -35.12
C PRO A 105 44.23 54.00 -34.70
N ASP A 106 44.64 52.78 -35.03
CA ASP A 106 43.89 51.56 -34.67
C ASP A 106 43.84 51.38 -33.15
N LEU A 107 44.98 51.54 -32.46
CA LEU A 107 45.04 51.50 -31.01
C LEU A 107 44.18 52.61 -30.37
N ILE A 108 44.15 53.80 -30.96
CA ILE A 108 43.30 54.90 -30.49
C ILE A 108 41.83 54.55 -30.68
N ASN A 109 41.45 53.92 -31.79
CA ASN A 109 40.09 53.49 -32.05
C ASN A 109 39.67 52.37 -31.08
N ASP A 110 40.53 51.38 -30.85
CA ASP A 110 40.29 50.31 -29.88
C ASP A 110 40.20 50.85 -28.44
N ALA A 111 41.08 51.79 -28.07
CA ALA A 111 41.01 52.46 -26.78
C ALA A 111 39.71 53.26 -26.61
N ARG A 112 39.24 53.93 -27.66
CA ARG A 112 37.93 54.62 -27.66
C ARG A 112 36.76 53.64 -27.58
N ASN A 113 36.82 52.52 -28.29
CA ASN A 113 35.80 51.48 -28.24
C ASN A 113 35.71 50.90 -26.82
N LEU A 114 36.86 50.56 -26.23
CA LEU A 114 36.94 50.09 -24.85
C LEU A 114 36.40 51.14 -23.86
N GLN A 115 36.76 52.41 -24.05
CA GLN A 115 36.26 53.51 -23.22
C GLN A 115 34.74 53.65 -23.32
N ASN A 116 34.15 53.41 -24.49
CA ASN A 116 32.71 53.48 -24.71
C ASN A 116 31.95 52.24 -24.22
N ASP A 117 32.58 51.08 -24.17
CA ASP A 117 31.94 49.81 -23.78
C ASP A 117 32.04 49.51 -22.28
N ILE A 118 33.09 49.99 -21.59
CA ILE A 118 33.21 49.89 -20.12
C ILE A 118 31.96 50.41 -19.38
N PRO A 119 31.42 51.62 -19.65
CA PRO A 119 30.25 52.12 -18.92
C PRO A 119 28.99 51.30 -19.21
N LYS A 120 28.82 50.74 -20.41
CA LYS A 120 27.69 49.84 -20.72
C LYS A 120 27.80 48.56 -19.89
N LEU A 121 29.00 48.00 -19.78
CA LEU A 121 29.25 46.82 -18.95
C LEU A 121 28.99 47.11 -17.47
N ASP A 122 29.41 48.28 -16.98
CA ASP A 122 29.17 48.70 -15.60
C ASP A 122 27.67 48.88 -15.34
N GLU A 123 26.93 49.52 -16.24
CA GLU A 123 25.47 49.64 -16.14
C GLU A 123 24.79 48.26 -16.10
N GLN A 124 25.20 47.32 -16.96
CA GLN A 124 24.68 45.95 -16.93
C GLN A 124 25.06 45.20 -15.65
N THR A 125 26.26 45.44 -15.11
CA THR A 125 26.74 44.82 -13.86
C THR A 125 25.97 45.36 -12.65
N VAL A 126 25.73 46.66 -12.59
CA VAL A 126 24.89 47.30 -11.56
C VAL A 126 23.45 46.79 -11.69
N ALA A 127 22.88 46.76 -12.89
CA ALA A 127 21.55 46.22 -13.13
C ALA A 127 21.43 44.75 -12.74
N PHE A 128 22.44 43.93 -13.05
CA PHE A 128 22.51 42.53 -12.62
C PHE A 128 22.61 42.43 -11.09
N SER A 129 23.47 43.22 -10.45
CA SER A 129 23.63 43.19 -8.99
C SER A 129 22.35 43.60 -8.26
N ALA A 130 21.62 44.60 -8.78
CA ALA A 130 20.33 45.02 -8.23
C ALA A 130 19.26 43.94 -8.42
N LYS A 131 19.14 43.41 -9.65
CA LYS A 131 18.19 42.35 -10.02
C LYS A 131 18.47 40.98 -9.40
N TYR A 132 19.68 40.70 -8.97
CA TYR A 132 20.02 39.39 -8.37
C TYR A 132 20.57 39.52 -6.95
N SER A 133 20.35 40.65 -6.30
CA SER A 133 20.73 40.83 -4.89
C SER A 133 19.93 39.89 -3.98
N ARG A 134 20.55 39.50 -2.86
CA ARG A 134 19.93 38.62 -1.84
C ARG A 134 18.68 39.22 -1.21
N SER A 135 18.56 40.55 -1.23
CA SER A 135 17.46 41.31 -0.61
C SER A 135 16.33 41.64 -1.58
N ALA A 136 16.56 41.56 -2.90
CA ALA A 136 15.52 41.84 -3.88
C ALA A 136 14.73 40.57 -4.18
N GLU A 137 13.41 40.60 -3.94
CA GLU A 137 12.49 39.54 -4.31
C GLU A 137 12.42 39.46 -5.85
N ASN A 138 13.07 38.43 -6.40
CA ASN A 138 13.04 38.16 -7.83
C ASN A 138 12.49 36.76 -8.03
N GLU A 139 11.41 36.68 -8.82
CA GLU A 139 10.75 35.39 -9.06
C GLU A 139 11.68 34.33 -9.64
N VAL A 140 12.67 34.74 -10.46
CA VAL A 140 13.66 33.82 -11.05
C VAL A 140 14.58 33.24 -9.97
N LEU A 141 15.04 34.06 -9.02
CA LEU A 141 15.83 33.59 -7.90
C LEU A 141 15.00 32.70 -6.98
N ASP A 142 13.74 33.02 -6.74
CA ASP A 142 12.89 32.21 -5.87
C ASP A 142 12.50 30.89 -6.53
N ARG A 143 12.22 30.86 -7.84
CA ARG A 143 12.10 29.62 -8.61
C ARG A 143 13.37 28.78 -8.54
N ARG A 144 14.55 29.39 -8.69
CA ARG A 144 15.84 28.69 -8.58
C ARG A 144 16.12 28.18 -7.17
N LYS A 145 15.81 28.97 -6.13
CA LYS A 145 15.92 28.56 -4.72
C LYS A 145 14.99 27.38 -4.42
N LYS A 146 13.73 27.45 -4.87
CA LYS A 146 12.75 26.35 -4.74
C LYS A 146 13.23 25.11 -5.49
N SER A 147 13.69 25.24 -6.73
CA SER A 147 14.25 24.14 -7.51
C SER A 147 15.49 23.52 -6.85
N LEU A 148 16.41 24.32 -6.30
CA LEU A 148 17.57 23.82 -5.55
C LEU A 148 17.16 23.12 -4.24
N LEU A 149 16.14 23.64 -3.55
CA LEU A 149 15.59 23.01 -2.36
C LEU A 149 14.96 21.66 -2.70
N MET A 150 14.18 21.59 -3.80
CA MET A 150 13.61 20.34 -4.29
C MET A 150 14.70 19.35 -4.71
N ALA A 151 15.72 19.79 -5.46
CA ALA A 151 16.83 18.94 -5.89
C ALA A 151 17.61 18.37 -4.70
N ARG A 152 17.81 19.15 -3.62
CA ARG A 152 18.47 18.65 -2.40
C ARG A 152 17.64 17.62 -1.64
N ASN A 153 16.32 17.71 -1.71
CA ASN A 153 15.41 16.83 -0.99
C ASN A 153 14.74 15.79 -1.91
N VAL A 154 15.26 15.60 -3.13
CA VAL A 154 14.63 14.73 -4.13
C VAL A 154 14.55 13.28 -3.65
N ASP A 155 15.62 12.78 -3.02
CA ASP A 155 15.66 11.40 -2.51
C ASP A 155 14.58 11.18 -1.44
N ARG A 156 14.43 12.12 -0.50
CA ARG A 156 13.41 12.05 0.56
C ARG A 156 11.99 12.14 0.01
N LEU A 157 11.80 12.94 -1.04
CA LEU A 157 10.51 13.06 -1.71
C LEU A 157 10.18 11.78 -2.50
N SER A 158 11.19 11.16 -3.13
CA SER A 158 11.06 9.85 -3.76
C SER A 158 10.65 8.80 -2.73
N ASP A 159 11.36 8.72 -1.60
CA ASP A 159 11.04 7.78 -0.53
C ASP A 159 9.59 7.92 -0.04
N ILE A 160 9.08 9.16 0.09
CA ILE A 160 7.69 9.44 0.48
C ILE A 160 6.71 9.00 -0.62
N LEU A 161 7.04 9.24 -1.89
CA LEU A 161 6.22 8.82 -3.04
C LEU A 161 6.21 7.30 -3.22
N ASP A 162 7.24 6.60 -2.76
CA ASP A 162 7.34 5.14 -2.81
C ASP A 162 6.59 4.45 -1.66
N LEU A 163 6.11 5.17 -0.63
CA LEU A 163 5.42 4.56 0.50
C LEU A 163 4.12 3.81 0.13
N PRO A 164 3.21 4.36 -0.71
CA PRO A 164 1.99 3.65 -1.11
C PRO A 164 2.26 2.39 -1.94
N THR A 165 3.27 2.44 -2.82
CA THR A 165 3.64 1.28 -3.65
C THR A 165 4.30 0.19 -2.82
N LEU A 166 5.14 0.57 -1.84
CA LEU A 166 5.73 -0.36 -0.88
C LEU A 166 4.63 -1.02 -0.03
N LEU A 167 3.67 -0.25 0.46
CA LEU A 167 2.53 -0.77 1.22
C LEU A 167 1.69 -1.75 0.40
N SER A 168 1.36 -1.40 -0.84
CA SER A 168 0.63 -2.29 -1.76
C SER A 168 1.40 -3.58 -2.06
N SER A 169 2.72 -3.49 -2.26
CA SER A 169 3.61 -4.64 -2.45
C SER A 169 3.69 -5.53 -1.20
N ALA A 170 3.76 -4.94 -0.01
CA ALA A 170 3.76 -5.68 1.26
C ALA A 170 2.45 -6.45 1.46
N ILE A 171 1.32 -5.87 1.08
CA ILE A 171 0.00 -6.51 1.11
C ILE A 171 -0.07 -7.63 0.07
N ALA A 172 0.34 -7.38 -1.17
CA ALA A 172 0.35 -8.40 -2.22
C ALA A 172 1.23 -9.61 -1.84
N SER A 173 2.42 -9.37 -1.29
CA SER A 173 3.36 -10.41 -0.85
C SER A 173 2.84 -11.23 0.34
N SER A 174 1.95 -10.66 1.15
CA SER A 174 1.38 -11.31 2.33
C SER A 174 0.27 -12.33 2.03
N THR A 175 -0.21 -12.41 0.78
CA THR A 175 -1.17 -13.44 0.34
C THR A 175 -0.50 -14.76 -0.05
N ALA A 176 0.82 -14.75 -0.26
CA ALA A 176 1.60 -15.96 -0.50
C ALA A 176 1.73 -16.78 0.81
N GLN A 177 1.14 -17.98 0.84
CA GLN A 177 1.11 -18.86 2.01
C GLN A 177 2.53 -19.19 2.51
N GLY A 178 2.89 -18.67 3.69
CA GLY A 178 4.17 -18.91 4.36
C GLY A 178 4.24 -18.32 5.78
N SER A 179 5.22 -18.72 6.58
CA SER A 179 5.43 -18.19 7.95
C SER A 179 5.79 -16.70 7.98
N SER A 180 6.22 -16.13 6.84
CA SER A 180 6.55 -14.72 6.64
C SER A 180 5.34 -13.79 6.55
N THR A 181 4.13 -14.33 6.36
CA THR A 181 2.89 -13.54 6.21
C THR A 181 2.61 -12.63 7.41
N ALA A 182 2.98 -13.06 8.62
CA ALA A 182 2.77 -12.27 9.84
C ALA A 182 3.70 -11.06 9.96
N ILE A 183 4.89 -11.14 9.38
CA ILE A 183 5.87 -10.06 9.38
C ILE A 183 5.46 -9.01 8.34
N ASN A 184 4.97 -9.46 7.18
CA ASN A 184 4.58 -8.58 6.07
C ASN A 184 3.38 -7.70 6.45
N TYR A 185 2.32 -8.26 7.03
CA TYR A 185 1.17 -7.46 7.51
C TYR A 185 1.52 -6.50 8.66
N GLY A 186 2.44 -6.90 9.55
CA GLY A 186 2.94 -6.01 10.61
C GLY A 186 3.65 -4.78 10.03
N SER A 187 4.55 -4.99 9.07
CA SER A 187 5.27 -3.90 8.41
C SER A 187 4.34 -2.97 7.60
N ALA A 188 3.30 -3.51 6.96
CA ALA A 188 2.29 -2.72 6.24
C ALA A 188 1.50 -1.81 7.21
N LEU A 189 1.13 -2.32 8.39
CA LEU A 189 0.47 -1.55 9.44
C LEU A 189 1.36 -0.44 10.01
N ASP A 190 2.66 -0.71 10.20
CA ASP A 190 3.62 0.29 10.66
C ASP A 190 3.78 1.42 9.62
N LEU A 191 3.88 1.06 8.33
CA LEU A 191 3.91 2.03 7.21
C LEU A 191 2.63 2.87 7.15
N TYR A 192 1.46 2.24 7.27
CA TYR A 192 0.19 2.96 7.34
C TYR A 192 0.17 3.97 8.51
N SER A 193 0.63 3.56 9.69
CA SER A 193 0.71 4.45 10.85
C SER A 193 1.66 5.63 10.63
N HIS A 194 2.76 5.41 9.91
CA HIS A 194 3.71 6.45 9.54
C HIS A 194 3.10 7.45 8.55
N ILE A 195 2.39 6.97 7.51
CA ILE A 195 1.72 7.81 6.52
C ILE A 195 0.59 8.62 7.17
N LYS A 196 -0.18 8.01 8.08
CA LYS A 196 -1.22 8.71 8.84
C LYS A 196 -0.64 9.82 9.72
N ARG A 197 0.49 9.55 10.38
CA ARG A 197 1.22 10.57 11.14
C ARG A 197 1.75 11.68 10.24
N LEU A 198 2.27 11.33 9.06
CA LEU A 198 2.75 12.30 8.06
C LEU A 198 1.63 13.21 7.58
N HIS A 199 0.43 12.66 7.33
CA HIS A 199 -0.76 13.44 6.98
C HIS A 199 -1.19 14.39 8.09
N LEU A 200 -1.15 13.94 9.35
CA LEU A 200 -1.43 14.79 10.51
C LEU A 200 -0.44 15.95 10.67
N LEU A 201 0.84 15.72 10.33
CA LEU A 201 1.91 16.73 10.41
C LEU A 201 1.88 17.75 9.25
N TYR A 202 1.41 17.34 8.06
CA TYR A 202 1.47 18.13 6.83
C TYR A 202 0.11 18.22 6.14
N GLN A 203 -0.90 18.73 6.85
CA GLN A 203 -2.29 18.81 6.35
C GLN A 203 -2.45 19.74 5.13
N ASP A 204 -1.58 20.75 4.99
CA ASP A 204 -1.64 21.73 3.91
C ASP A 204 -1.08 21.22 2.56
N SER A 205 -0.51 20.01 2.54
CA SER A 205 0.13 19.45 1.34
C SER A 205 -0.82 18.52 0.57
N ASP A 206 -1.24 18.95 -0.63
CA ASP A 206 -2.05 18.13 -1.54
C ASP A 206 -1.38 16.80 -1.89
N LEU A 207 -0.04 16.78 -1.98
CA LEU A 207 0.72 15.57 -2.27
C LEU A 207 0.57 14.55 -1.14
N VAL A 208 0.69 14.96 0.13
CA VAL A 208 0.53 14.06 1.28
C VAL A 208 -0.93 13.60 1.40
N SER A 209 -1.90 14.46 1.09
CA SER A 209 -3.31 14.09 1.01
C SER A 209 -3.57 13.01 -0.06
N SER A 210 -2.95 13.15 -1.24
CA SER A 210 -3.07 12.14 -2.31
C SER A 210 -2.44 10.79 -1.92
N ILE A 211 -1.28 10.81 -1.26
CA ILE A 211 -0.60 9.61 -0.74
C ILE A 211 -1.47 8.94 0.32
N TYR A 212 -2.05 9.71 1.24
CA TYR A 212 -2.95 9.20 2.26
C TYR A 212 -4.16 8.50 1.64
N LYS A 213 -4.79 9.11 0.63
CA LYS A 213 -5.91 8.50 -0.10
C LYS A 213 -5.53 7.17 -0.77
N GLN A 214 -4.41 7.13 -1.48
CA GLN A 214 -3.92 5.87 -2.10
C GLN A 214 -3.64 4.79 -1.03
N THR A 215 -3.19 5.20 0.15
CA THR A 215 -2.93 4.28 1.25
C THR A 215 -4.23 3.75 1.87
N GLU A 216 -5.26 4.57 1.97
CA GLU A 216 -6.60 4.13 2.38
C GLU A 216 -7.18 3.12 1.39
N ASP A 217 -7.06 3.38 0.09
CA ASP A 217 -7.50 2.45 -0.97
C ASP A 217 -6.76 1.08 -0.85
N ALA A 218 -5.45 1.12 -0.62
CA ALA A 218 -4.66 -0.09 -0.38
C ALA A 218 -4.99 -0.80 0.95
N MET A 219 -5.36 -0.06 2.00
CA MET A 219 -5.88 -0.67 3.24
C MET A 219 -7.24 -1.33 3.04
N GLN A 220 -8.12 -0.77 2.20
CA GLN A 220 -9.36 -1.44 1.82
C GLN A 220 -9.05 -2.76 1.09
N GLU A 221 -8.08 -2.78 0.19
CA GLU A 221 -7.59 -4.01 -0.45
C GLU A 221 -7.05 -5.02 0.58
N MET A 222 -6.27 -4.57 1.57
CA MET A 222 -5.82 -5.41 2.69
C MET A 222 -7.00 -6.00 3.48
N THR A 223 -8.01 -5.20 3.83
CA THR A 223 -9.19 -5.72 4.55
C THR A 223 -9.94 -6.76 3.72
N SER A 224 -10.11 -6.55 2.42
CA SER A 224 -10.75 -7.52 1.53
C SER A 224 -9.96 -8.83 1.42
N SER A 225 -8.63 -8.74 1.40
CA SER A 225 -7.72 -9.89 1.39
C SER A 225 -7.77 -10.67 2.71
N LEU A 226 -7.84 -9.96 3.85
CA LEU A 226 -8.00 -10.59 5.17
C LEU A 226 -9.36 -11.28 5.32
N ILE A 227 -10.44 -10.66 4.85
CA ILE A 227 -11.79 -11.27 4.81
C ILE A 227 -11.79 -12.53 3.93
N THR A 228 -11.16 -12.45 2.76
CA THR A 228 -11.02 -13.60 1.87
C THR A 228 -10.19 -14.71 2.51
N SER A 229 -9.12 -14.35 3.24
CA SER A 229 -8.33 -15.30 4.03
C SER A 229 -9.19 -15.99 5.09
N LEU A 230 -10.01 -15.24 5.85
CA LEU A 230 -10.94 -15.81 6.84
C LEU A 230 -11.93 -16.80 6.24
N ARG A 231 -12.31 -16.64 4.98
CA ARG A 231 -13.17 -17.56 4.21
C ARG A 231 -12.44 -18.81 3.69
N SER A 232 -11.15 -19.01 4.00
CA SER A 232 -10.47 -20.25 3.63
C SER A 232 -10.94 -21.43 4.50
N GLN A 233 -11.09 -22.60 3.86
CA GLN A 233 -11.69 -23.82 4.44
C GLN A 233 -10.89 -24.39 5.63
N ASN A 234 -9.55 -24.25 5.64
CA ASN A 234 -8.68 -24.91 6.61
C ASN A 234 -7.88 -23.91 7.48
N ILE A 235 -8.56 -22.98 8.14
CA ILE A 235 -7.88 -22.05 9.05
C ILE A 235 -7.60 -22.69 10.41
N LYS A 236 -6.33 -22.60 10.83
CA LYS A 236 -5.91 -22.91 12.20
C LYS A 236 -6.26 -21.75 13.14
N LEU A 237 -6.63 -22.07 14.38
CA LEU A 237 -6.94 -21.11 15.45
C LEU A 237 -5.95 -19.93 15.52
N ALA A 238 -4.65 -20.22 15.55
CA ALA A 238 -3.61 -19.20 15.63
C ALA A 238 -3.57 -18.25 14.41
N ALA A 239 -3.96 -18.74 13.23
CA ALA A 239 -4.08 -17.91 12.03
C ALA A 239 -5.36 -17.06 12.06
N ALA A 240 -6.48 -17.60 12.56
CA ALA A 240 -7.71 -16.86 12.79
C ALA A 240 -7.51 -15.71 13.79
N MET A 241 -6.85 -15.98 14.92
CA MET A 241 -6.55 -14.97 15.94
C MET A 241 -5.67 -13.84 15.39
N ARG A 242 -4.66 -14.18 14.57
CA ARG A 242 -3.77 -13.18 13.95
C ARG A 242 -4.49 -12.32 12.92
N THR A 243 -5.28 -12.92 12.04
CA THR A 243 -6.06 -12.20 11.01
C THR A 243 -7.09 -11.26 11.63
N ILE A 244 -7.79 -11.70 12.68
CA ILE A 244 -8.69 -10.84 13.46
C ILE A 244 -7.93 -9.74 14.21
N GLY A 245 -6.75 -10.06 14.75
CA GLY A 245 -5.87 -9.09 15.38
C GLY A 245 -5.41 -7.98 14.42
N TRP A 246 -5.13 -8.31 13.16
CA TRP A 246 -4.84 -7.31 12.11
C TRP A 246 -6.09 -6.55 11.69
N LEU A 247 -7.23 -7.21 11.54
CA LEU A 247 -8.49 -6.58 11.17
C LEU A 247 -8.92 -5.52 12.21
N ARG A 248 -8.75 -5.80 13.50
CA ARG A 248 -8.98 -4.80 14.57
C ARG A 248 -8.09 -3.55 14.46
N ARG A 249 -6.88 -3.69 13.90
CA ARG A 249 -5.93 -2.58 13.76
C ARG A 249 -6.15 -1.77 12.48
N VAL A 250 -6.50 -2.45 11.39
CA VAL A 250 -6.75 -1.80 10.09
C VAL A 250 -8.12 -1.12 10.07
N ALA A 251 -9.13 -1.74 10.69
CA ALA A 251 -10.49 -1.27 10.68
C ALA A 251 -11.07 -1.23 12.12
N PRO A 252 -10.61 -0.28 12.96
CA PRO A 252 -11.17 -0.09 14.31
C PRO A 252 -12.66 0.29 14.27
N GLU A 253 -13.13 0.87 13.17
CA GLU A 253 -14.54 1.16 12.90
C GLU A 253 -15.42 -0.12 12.87
N LEU A 254 -14.85 -1.25 12.44
CA LEU A 254 -15.54 -2.55 12.43
C LEU A 254 -15.54 -3.26 13.80
N ASP A 255 -14.73 -2.80 14.75
CA ASP A 255 -14.79 -3.26 16.13
C ASP A 255 -15.77 -2.40 16.95
N SER A 256 -15.88 -1.12 16.58
CA SER A 256 -16.69 -0.09 17.27
C SER A 256 -18.13 0.03 16.77
N GLY A 257 -18.66 -1.01 16.12
CA GLY A 257 -19.96 -1.01 15.45
C GLY A 257 -21.05 -0.28 16.24
N THR A 258 -21.50 0.84 15.67
CA THR A 258 -22.52 1.78 16.17
C THR A 258 -22.16 2.50 17.47
N GLY A 259 -22.16 3.84 17.45
CA GLY A 259 -21.87 4.74 18.58
C GLY A 259 -22.84 4.67 19.77
N LEU A 260 -23.38 3.50 20.07
CA LEU A 260 -24.09 3.17 21.31
C LEU A 260 -23.06 2.55 22.27
N GLN A 261 -22.12 3.39 22.69
CA GLN A 261 -21.02 3.02 23.57
C GLN A 261 -21.53 2.92 25.02
N GLY A 262 -22.21 1.81 25.34
CA GLY A 262 -22.43 1.36 26.71
C GLY A 262 -21.25 0.50 27.18
N PRO A 263 -20.81 0.60 28.45
CA PRO A 263 -19.64 -0.12 28.99
C PRO A 263 -19.84 -1.65 29.14
N GLY A 264 -20.82 -2.23 28.46
CA GLY A 264 -21.15 -3.65 28.44
C GLY A 264 -21.30 -4.26 27.04
N SER A 265 -21.04 -3.50 25.97
CA SER A 265 -20.98 -4.10 24.62
C SER A 265 -19.72 -4.95 24.55
N GLY A 266 -19.89 -6.26 24.71
CA GLY A 266 -18.80 -7.22 24.79
C GLY A 266 -17.85 -7.09 23.61
N ARG A 267 -16.60 -7.51 23.81
CA ARG A 267 -15.50 -7.58 22.82
C ARG A 267 -15.84 -8.36 21.53
N GLU A 268 -17.08 -8.83 21.40
CA GLU A 268 -17.65 -9.51 20.24
C GLU A 268 -17.95 -8.54 19.08
N GLY A 269 -18.44 -7.31 19.33
CA GLY A 269 -18.59 -6.24 18.31
C GLY A 269 -19.20 -6.65 16.95
N THR A 270 -19.11 -5.78 15.95
CA THR A 270 -19.46 -6.13 14.54
C THR A 270 -18.46 -7.09 13.91
N LEU A 271 -17.23 -7.15 14.44
CA LEU A 271 -16.18 -8.03 13.95
C LEU A 271 -16.46 -9.52 14.24
N GLY A 272 -17.06 -9.82 15.40
CA GLY A 272 -17.50 -11.18 15.74
C GLY A 272 -18.62 -11.64 14.82
N ALA A 273 -19.60 -10.79 14.54
CA ALA A 273 -20.63 -11.08 13.54
C ALA A 273 -20.02 -11.34 12.15
N LEU A 274 -19.07 -10.50 11.72
CA LEU A 274 -18.37 -10.69 10.44
C LEU A 274 -17.59 -12.01 10.39
N PHE A 275 -16.95 -12.42 11.48
CA PHE A 275 -16.30 -13.74 11.54
C PHE A 275 -17.32 -14.87 11.36
N LEU A 276 -18.46 -14.81 12.05
CA LEU A 276 -19.51 -15.82 11.95
C LEU A 276 -20.10 -15.88 10.53
N VAL A 277 -20.35 -14.73 9.90
CA VAL A 277 -20.83 -14.67 8.51
C VAL A 277 -19.80 -15.24 7.53
N CYS A 278 -18.52 -14.89 7.68
CA CYS A 278 -17.45 -15.47 6.85
C CYS A 278 -17.37 -16.99 7.00
N ARG A 279 -17.53 -17.49 8.23
CA ARG A 279 -17.52 -18.93 8.53
C ARG A 279 -18.77 -19.65 8.06
N LEU A 280 -19.93 -19.03 8.16
CA LEU A 280 -21.18 -19.53 7.58
C LEU A 280 -21.05 -19.67 6.07
N ALA A 281 -20.47 -18.67 5.39
CA ALA A 281 -20.20 -18.76 3.96
C ALA A 281 -19.27 -19.92 3.61
N THR A 282 -18.28 -20.25 4.46
CA THR A 282 -17.44 -21.44 4.26
C THR A 282 -18.22 -22.74 4.45
N LEU A 283 -19.09 -22.79 5.46
CA LEU A 283 -19.95 -23.94 5.70
C LEU A 283 -20.89 -24.17 4.51
N ILE A 284 -21.58 -23.13 4.03
CA ILE A 284 -22.43 -23.22 2.85
C ILE A 284 -21.64 -23.66 1.62
N SER A 285 -20.43 -23.12 1.40
CA SER A 285 -19.58 -23.56 0.28
C SER A 285 -19.12 -25.01 0.38
N MET A 286 -18.99 -25.57 1.58
CA MET A 286 -18.72 -26.99 1.76
C MET A 286 -19.98 -27.83 1.55
N LEU A 287 -21.14 -27.36 2.02
CA LEU A 287 -22.42 -28.02 1.78
C LEU A 287 -22.80 -28.00 0.29
N SER A 288 -22.49 -26.93 -0.45
CA SER A 288 -22.68 -26.88 -1.89
C SER A 288 -21.76 -27.84 -2.65
N ALA A 289 -20.64 -28.28 -2.06
CA ALA A 289 -19.82 -29.32 -2.68
C ALA A 289 -20.52 -30.70 -2.67
N LEU A 290 -21.59 -30.86 -1.87
CA LEU A 290 -22.45 -32.05 -1.86
C LEU A 290 -23.60 -31.95 -2.88
N GLU A 291 -23.65 -30.88 -3.67
CA GLU A 291 -24.68 -30.67 -4.70
C GLU A 291 -24.92 -31.90 -5.61
N PRO A 292 -23.90 -32.64 -6.09
CA PRO A 292 -24.15 -33.85 -6.88
C PRO A 292 -24.89 -34.97 -6.13
N LEU A 293 -24.68 -35.07 -4.82
CA LEU A 293 -25.41 -36.03 -3.96
C LEU A 293 -26.80 -35.51 -3.62
N ARG A 294 -26.94 -34.19 -3.51
CA ARG A 294 -28.22 -33.53 -3.32
C ARG A 294 -29.12 -33.71 -4.54
N ASP A 295 -28.60 -33.56 -5.75
CA ASP A 295 -29.36 -33.75 -7.00
C ASP A 295 -29.91 -35.17 -7.12
N LEU A 296 -29.16 -36.17 -6.63
CA LEU A 296 -29.62 -37.56 -6.57
C LEU A 296 -30.72 -37.73 -5.52
N ALA A 297 -30.59 -37.07 -4.37
CA ALA A 297 -31.62 -37.06 -3.34
C ALA A 297 -32.89 -36.33 -3.79
N ASP A 298 -32.75 -35.24 -4.55
CA ASP A 298 -33.84 -34.47 -5.15
C ASP A 298 -34.58 -35.27 -6.25
N GLN A 299 -33.87 -36.16 -6.96
CA GLN A 299 -34.54 -37.10 -7.88
C GLN A 299 -35.38 -38.11 -7.10
N GLU A 300 -34.90 -38.61 -5.95
CA GLU A 300 -35.65 -39.51 -5.09
C GLU A 300 -36.86 -38.82 -4.41
N THR A 301 -36.75 -37.54 -4.00
CA THR A 301 -37.90 -36.78 -3.47
C THR A 301 -38.99 -36.60 -4.52
N VAL A 302 -38.63 -36.22 -5.75
CA VAL A 302 -39.59 -36.01 -6.85
C VAL A 302 -40.28 -37.32 -7.24
N LEU A 303 -39.55 -38.45 -7.22
CA LEU A 303 -40.15 -39.77 -7.46
C LEU A 303 -41.17 -40.13 -6.37
N ARG A 304 -40.89 -39.81 -5.11
CA ARG A 304 -41.84 -39.99 -3.99
C ARG A 304 -43.09 -39.13 -4.17
N GLU A 305 -42.92 -37.83 -4.42
CA GLU A 305 -44.06 -36.90 -4.60
C GLU A 305 -44.94 -37.28 -5.78
N ARG A 306 -44.34 -37.76 -6.88
CA ARG A 306 -45.09 -38.28 -8.03
C ARG A 306 -45.85 -39.56 -7.67
N ASN A 307 -45.23 -40.50 -6.95
CA ASN A 307 -45.88 -41.73 -6.53
C ASN A 307 -46.95 -41.51 -5.45
N LYS A 308 -46.93 -40.41 -4.69
CA LYS A 308 -48.01 -40.02 -3.77
C LYS A 308 -49.23 -39.43 -4.51
N SER A 309 -49.11 -39.12 -5.81
CA SER A 309 -50.19 -38.56 -6.65
C SER A 309 -50.85 -39.56 -7.61
N ASP A 310 -50.18 -40.67 -7.93
CA ASP A 310 -50.75 -41.82 -8.64
C ASP A 310 -50.90 -42.95 -7.61
N HIS A 311 -52.11 -43.41 -7.31
CA HIS A 311 -52.33 -44.64 -6.51
C HIS A 311 -51.60 -45.81 -7.19
N ALA A 312 -50.37 -46.09 -6.77
CA ALA A 312 -49.47 -47.02 -7.42
C ALA A 312 -49.37 -48.32 -6.62
N ASN A 313 -49.51 -49.45 -7.32
CA ASN A 313 -49.43 -50.80 -6.78
C ASN A 313 -48.26 -51.01 -5.79
N PRO A 314 -48.48 -51.69 -4.64
CA PRO A 314 -47.45 -51.97 -3.62
C PRO A 314 -46.29 -52.85 -4.10
N ARG A 315 -46.37 -53.40 -5.31
CA ARG A 315 -45.34 -54.26 -5.91
C ARG A 315 -44.14 -53.50 -6.51
N ASP A 316 -44.26 -52.20 -6.74
CA ASP A 316 -43.15 -51.31 -7.12
C ASP A 316 -42.64 -50.49 -5.92
N ALA A 317 -42.66 -51.09 -4.71
CA ALA A 317 -42.03 -50.57 -3.50
C ALA A 317 -40.51 -50.46 -3.71
N TRP A 318 -40.12 -49.43 -4.45
CA TRP A 318 -38.76 -49.07 -4.76
C TRP A 318 -38.01 -48.94 -3.43
N SER A 319 -36.86 -49.60 -3.31
CA SER A 319 -35.91 -49.47 -2.22
C SER A 319 -35.23 -48.09 -2.27
N GLY A 320 -36.06 -47.04 -2.22
CA GLY A 320 -35.70 -45.65 -2.39
C GLY A 320 -35.11 -45.10 -1.11
N GLY A 321 -34.18 -44.17 -1.25
CA GLY A 321 -33.59 -43.47 -0.11
C GLY A 321 -32.15 -43.87 0.22
N GLN A 322 -31.52 -44.79 -0.53
CA GLN A 322 -30.09 -45.07 -0.32
C GLN A 322 -29.20 -43.87 -0.69
N GLN A 323 -29.60 -43.07 -1.70
CA GLN A 323 -28.84 -41.87 -2.07
C GLN A 323 -29.16 -40.71 -1.12
N THR A 324 -30.43 -40.53 -0.71
CA THR A 324 -30.79 -39.55 0.33
C THR A 324 -30.11 -39.85 1.66
N GLU A 325 -30.00 -41.12 2.06
CA GLU A 325 -29.28 -41.55 3.26
C GLU A 325 -27.79 -41.21 3.18
N ARG A 326 -27.13 -41.51 2.05
CA ARG A 326 -25.71 -41.16 1.84
C ARG A 326 -25.48 -39.65 1.88
N TYR A 327 -26.39 -38.89 1.26
CA TYR A 327 -26.36 -37.43 1.30
C TYR A 327 -26.52 -36.91 2.73
N LEU A 328 -27.55 -37.35 3.45
CA LEU A 328 -27.85 -36.91 4.82
C LEU A 328 -26.74 -37.31 5.80
N LYS A 329 -26.20 -38.54 5.73
CA LYS A 329 -25.06 -38.96 6.55
C LYS A 329 -23.87 -38.02 6.35
N ARG A 330 -23.51 -37.73 5.10
CA ARG A 330 -22.38 -36.85 4.79
C ARG A 330 -22.64 -35.40 5.16
N TYR A 331 -23.88 -34.94 4.98
CA TYR A 331 -24.33 -33.61 5.36
C TYR A 331 -24.21 -33.40 6.87
N VAL A 332 -24.74 -34.32 7.67
CA VAL A 332 -24.72 -34.26 9.14
C VAL A 332 -23.29 -34.35 9.68
N GLU A 333 -22.42 -35.18 9.08
CA GLU A 333 -20.99 -35.22 9.44
C GLU A 333 -20.31 -33.87 9.26
N ILE A 334 -20.42 -33.28 8.07
CA ILE A 334 -19.77 -32.00 7.73
C ILE A 334 -20.38 -30.87 8.55
N PHE A 335 -21.71 -30.83 8.66
CA PHE A 335 -22.41 -29.84 9.46
C PHE A 335 -21.97 -29.88 10.93
N ARG A 336 -21.91 -31.08 11.53
CA ARG A 336 -21.48 -31.26 12.93
C ARG A 336 -20.03 -30.82 13.14
N GLU A 337 -19.11 -31.27 12.30
CA GLU A 337 -17.70 -30.92 12.42
C GLU A 337 -17.48 -29.41 12.29
N GLN A 338 -18.12 -28.79 11.29
CA GLN A 338 -17.92 -27.38 10.98
C GLN A 338 -18.63 -26.46 11.97
N SER A 339 -19.87 -26.76 12.37
CA SER A 339 -20.59 -25.98 13.40
C SER A 339 -19.84 -25.97 14.74
N PHE A 340 -19.35 -27.14 15.18
CA PHE A 340 -18.55 -27.26 16.39
C PHE A 340 -17.24 -26.48 16.29
N ALA A 341 -16.51 -26.63 15.18
CA ALA A 341 -15.25 -25.92 14.95
C ALA A 341 -15.45 -24.39 14.93
N ILE A 342 -16.50 -23.89 14.28
CA ILE A 342 -16.78 -22.45 14.18
C ILE A 342 -17.08 -21.85 15.55
N ILE A 343 -17.97 -22.47 16.34
CA ILE A 343 -18.37 -21.93 17.65
C ILE A 343 -17.23 -22.06 18.66
N SER A 344 -16.49 -23.18 18.64
CA SER A 344 -15.29 -23.36 19.48
C SER A 344 -14.21 -22.32 19.15
N MET A 345 -13.91 -22.12 17.87
CA MET A 345 -12.99 -21.06 17.43
C MET A 345 -13.50 -19.67 17.83
N PHE A 346 -14.79 -19.39 17.66
CA PHE A 346 -15.38 -18.11 18.05
C PHE A 346 -15.16 -17.83 19.55
N LYS A 347 -15.56 -18.75 20.43
CA LYS A 347 -15.39 -18.61 21.90
C LYS A 347 -13.93 -18.44 22.31
N SER A 348 -12.99 -19.05 21.58
CA SER A 348 -11.56 -18.90 21.84
C SER A 348 -10.99 -17.54 21.42
N ILE A 349 -11.52 -16.94 20.34
CA ILE A 349 -11.03 -15.67 19.78
C ILE A 349 -11.71 -14.48 20.48
N PHE A 350 -12.97 -14.67 20.87
CA PHE A 350 -13.79 -13.73 21.61
C PHE A 350 -14.20 -14.40 22.93
N PRO A 351 -13.34 -14.37 23.96
CA PRO A 351 -13.75 -14.83 25.28
C PRO A 351 -14.88 -13.91 25.76
N SER A 352 -16.09 -14.45 25.81
CA SER A 352 -17.27 -13.77 26.35
C SER A 352 -16.98 -13.37 27.79
N GLY A 353 -17.27 -12.11 28.14
CA GLY A 353 -16.92 -11.51 29.44
C GLY A 353 -17.61 -12.13 30.66
N GLU A 354 -18.33 -13.25 30.52
CA GLU A 354 -19.11 -13.87 31.60
C GLU A 354 -18.31 -14.81 32.52
N GLY A 355 -16.98 -14.89 32.38
CA GLY A 355 -16.14 -15.81 33.18
C GLY A 355 -14.82 -15.25 33.72
N ALA A 356 -14.57 -13.95 33.67
CA ALA A 356 -13.32 -13.35 34.17
C ALA A 356 -13.34 -13.14 35.70
N ALA A 357 -13.57 -14.21 36.45
CA ALA A 357 -13.35 -14.29 37.89
C ALA A 357 -12.86 -15.69 38.30
N ALA A 358 -11.82 -16.21 37.64
CA ALA A 358 -11.03 -17.31 38.17
C ALA A 358 -9.64 -17.37 37.51
N GLU A 359 -8.64 -17.11 38.36
CA GLU A 359 -7.24 -17.55 38.33
C GLU A 359 -6.25 -16.96 37.30
N ASP A 360 -5.40 -16.10 37.87
CA ASP A 360 -4.14 -15.54 37.38
C ASP A 360 -3.03 -16.60 37.36
N VAL A 361 -2.66 -17.13 36.18
CA VAL A 361 -1.30 -17.66 35.90
C VAL A 361 -0.99 -17.55 34.39
N GLY A 362 -0.21 -16.54 33.95
CA GLY A 362 0.41 -16.53 32.60
C GLY A 362 0.84 -15.16 32.06
N PRO A 363 1.92 -15.04 31.26
CA PRO A 363 2.84 -13.92 31.35
C PRO A 363 2.40 -12.62 30.65
N LYS A 364 2.69 -11.52 31.33
CA LYS A 364 2.38 -10.12 30.99
C LYS A 364 3.03 -9.69 29.66
N PHE A 365 2.20 -9.37 28.66
CA PHE A 365 2.53 -8.35 27.66
C PHE A 365 1.60 -7.16 27.87
N LYS A 366 2.18 -6.03 28.30
CA LYS A 366 1.47 -4.76 28.48
C LYS A 366 1.67 -3.88 27.24
N PRO A 367 0.63 -3.48 26.51
CA PRO A 367 0.68 -2.27 25.69
C PRO A 367 0.57 -1.05 26.61
N LEU A 368 1.33 0.00 26.29
CA LEU A 368 1.36 1.27 27.01
C LEU A 368 0.05 2.04 26.79
N GLU A 369 -0.76 2.17 27.84
CA GLU A 369 -1.89 3.12 27.85
C GLU A 369 -1.60 4.36 28.69
N LEU A 370 -1.91 5.51 28.10
CA LEU A 370 -1.76 6.85 28.62
C LEU A 370 -2.89 7.14 29.62
N LYS A 371 -2.54 7.29 30.91
CA LYS A 371 -3.45 7.67 32.00
C LYS A 371 -4.10 9.03 31.73
N SER A 372 -5.43 9.06 31.61
CA SER A 372 -6.23 10.25 31.91
C SER A 372 -6.99 10.04 33.22
N ILE A 373 -7.13 11.14 33.96
CA ILE A 373 -7.41 11.20 35.39
C ILE A 373 -8.90 10.95 35.70
N SER A 374 -9.12 10.19 36.76
CA SER A 374 -10.35 9.86 37.47
C SER A 374 -11.25 11.06 37.83
N GLN A 375 -12.58 10.88 37.78
CA GLN A 375 -13.49 11.44 38.78
C GLN A 375 -14.78 10.60 38.94
N ASN A 376 -15.03 10.22 40.19
CA ASN A 376 -16.22 9.58 40.74
C ASN A 376 -17.51 10.36 40.45
N THR A 377 -18.58 9.68 40.02
CA THR A 377 -19.94 9.90 40.56
C THR A 377 -20.74 8.60 40.57
N SER A 378 -21.32 8.30 41.72
CA SER A 378 -22.26 7.21 41.97
C SER A 378 -23.67 7.62 41.56
N SER A 379 -24.20 7.05 40.48
CA SER A 379 -25.64 6.97 40.22
C SER A 379 -25.89 5.86 39.21
N GLY A 380 -26.60 4.81 39.60
CA GLY A 380 -26.93 3.69 38.72
C GLY A 380 -27.75 4.15 37.51
N PRO A 381 -27.54 3.59 36.31
CA PRO A 381 -28.36 3.93 35.17
C PRO A 381 -29.64 3.07 35.21
N LYS A 382 -30.76 3.78 35.17
CA LYS A 382 -32.08 3.23 34.86
C LYS A 382 -32.03 2.62 33.46
N ASN A 383 -32.64 1.46 33.32
CA ASN A 383 -32.82 0.68 32.08
C ASN A 383 -33.10 1.57 30.86
N ASP A 384 -32.19 1.57 29.90
CA ASP A 384 -32.38 2.14 28.55
C ASP A 384 -33.27 1.16 27.74
N PRO A 385 -34.37 1.59 27.10
CA PRO A 385 -35.41 0.71 26.54
C PRO A 385 -35.08 0.10 25.16
N LEU A 386 -33.85 0.22 24.67
CA LEU A 386 -33.35 -0.50 23.51
C LEU A 386 -32.13 -1.28 23.95
N SER A 387 -32.38 -2.48 24.49
CA SER A 387 -31.33 -3.44 24.81
C SER A 387 -30.37 -3.59 23.62
N PRO A 388 -29.05 -3.73 23.86
CA PRO A 388 -28.11 -4.05 22.80
C PRO A 388 -28.63 -5.27 22.02
N LEU A 389 -28.48 -5.25 20.69
CA LEU A 389 -28.87 -6.40 19.86
C LEU A 389 -28.30 -7.68 20.51
N PRO A 390 -29.07 -8.78 20.56
CA PRO A 390 -28.61 -10.03 21.13
C PRO A 390 -27.25 -10.40 20.52
N SER A 391 -26.32 -10.89 21.34
CA SER A 391 -24.97 -11.24 20.91
C SER A 391 -25.06 -12.09 19.63
N ALA A 392 -24.22 -11.79 18.64
CA ALA A 392 -24.18 -12.54 17.38
C ALA A 392 -23.98 -14.06 17.60
N LEU A 393 -23.36 -14.45 18.72
CA LEU A 393 -23.26 -15.85 19.12
C LEU A 393 -24.63 -16.44 19.49
N SER A 394 -25.53 -15.72 20.15
CA SER A 394 -26.82 -16.26 20.58
C SER A 394 -27.76 -16.61 19.42
N THR A 395 -27.72 -15.85 18.32
CA THR A 395 -28.56 -16.10 17.13
C THR A 395 -27.95 -17.15 16.19
N PHE A 396 -26.63 -17.31 16.21
CA PHE A 396 -25.93 -18.13 15.22
C PHE A 396 -26.23 -19.64 15.32
N PRO A 397 -26.17 -20.30 16.50
CA PRO A 397 -26.61 -21.68 16.66
C PRO A 397 -28.07 -21.87 16.29
N LEU A 398 -28.96 -20.93 16.61
CA LEU A 398 -30.39 -21.03 16.24
C LEU A 398 -30.57 -21.07 14.71
N HIS A 399 -29.85 -20.21 13.97
CA HIS A 399 -29.87 -20.26 12.51
C HIS A 399 -29.26 -21.56 11.94
N LEU A 400 -28.21 -22.10 12.58
CA LEU A 400 -27.65 -23.39 12.17
C LEU A 400 -28.65 -24.54 12.39
N VAL A 401 -29.35 -24.52 13.51
CA VAL A 401 -30.39 -25.50 13.84
C VAL A 401 -31.54 -25.44 12.85
N ASP A 402 -31.99 -24.23 12.51
CA ASP A 402 -33.05 -24.02 11.52
C ASP A 402 -32.64 -24.58 10.15
N LEU A 403 -31.41 -24.30 9.71
CA LEU A 403 -30.86 -24.86 8.46
C LEU A 403 -30.85 -26.39 8.47
N LEU A 404 -30.47 -27.02 9.59
CA LEU A 404 -30.47 -28.48 9.74
C LEU A 404 -31.90 -29.04 9.75
N ALA A 405 -32.80 -28.42 10.51
CA ALA A 405 -34.19 -28.85 10.62
C ALA A 405 -34.91 -28.78 9.26
N MET A 406 -34.74 -27.70 8.51
CA MET A 406 -35.28 -27.58 7.15
C MET A 406 -34.76 -28.68 6.22
N THR A 407 -33.46 -28.99 6.28
CA THR A 407 -32.91 -30.09 5.46
C THR A 407 -33.41 -31.46 5.90
N LEU A 408 -33.60 -31.70 7.20
CA LEU A 408 -34.14 -32.97 7.68
C LEU A 408 -35.61 -33.13 7.26
N LYS A 409 -36.46 -32.11 7.45
CA LYS A 409 -37.86 -32.13 6.97
C LYS A 409 -37.98 -32.46 5.48
N GLN A 410 -37.04 -31.98 4.67
CA GLN A 410 -37.10 -32.18 3.22
C GLN A 410 -36.71 -33.60 2.77
N TYR A 411 -35.73 -34.23 3.41
CA TYR A 411 -35.15 -35.50 2.91
C TYR A 411 -35.37 -36.70 3.84
N LEU A 412 -35.77 -36.50 5.10
CA LEU A 412 -36.04 -37.58 6.06
C LEU A 412 -37.17 -38.52 5.59
N PRO A 413 -38.31 -38.04 5.09
CA PRO A 413 -39.40 -38.93 4.69
C PRO A 413 -39.17 -39.66 3.35
N ASN A 414 -38.00 -39.51 2.73
CA ASN A 414 -37.57 -40.37 1.63
C ASN A 414 -36.96 -41.71 2.10
N ILE A 415 -36.65 -41.84 3.38
CA ILE A 415 -35.93 -42.99 3.93
C ILE A 415 -36.93 -43.96 4.55
N ARG A 416 -37.25 -45.02 3.81
CA ARG A 416 -38.20 -46.06 4.23
C ARG A 416 -37.59 -47.17 5.09
N ASP A 417 -36.26 -47.31 5.07
CA ASP A 417 -35.59 -48.34 5.88
C ASP A 417 -35.43 -47.89 7.35
N LYS A 418 -36.19 -48.53 8.23
CA LYS A 418 -36.22 -48.30 9.69
C LYS A 418 -34.82 -48.32 10.32
N SER A 419 -33.95 -49.24 9.91
CA SER A 419 -32.59 -49.34 10.48
C SER A 419 -31.72 -48.13 10.11
N SER A 420 -31.86 -47.65 8.86
CA SER A 420 -31.14 -46.48 8.37
C SER A 420 -31.67 -45.17 8.97
N ARG A 421 -32.99 -45.07 9.19
CA ARG A 421 -33.68 -43.95 9.87
C ARG A 421 -33.20 -43.84 11.32
N GLU A 422 -33.23 -44.94 12.07
CA GLU A 422 -32.72 -45.00 13.45
C GLU A 422 -31.23 -44.63 13.55
N SER A 423 -30.41 -45.10 12.60
CA SER A 423 -28.98 -44.77 12.53
C SER A 423 -28.73 -43.28 12.29
N LEU A 424 -29.49 -42.65 11.38
CA LEU A 424 -29.44 -41.23 11.09
C LEU A 424 -29.91 -40.38 12.28
N LEU A 425 -31.06 -40.70 12.87
CA LEU A 425 -31.59 -39.98 14.05
C LEU A 425 -30.61 -40.05 15.23
N THR A 426 -29.98 -41.21 15.45
CA THR A 426 -28.90 -41.36 16.43
C THR A 426 -27.74 -40.42 16.13
N GLN A 427 -27.33 -40.29 14.86
CA GLN A 427 -26.26 -39.38 14.44
C GLN A 427 -26.63 -37.90 14.61
N VAL A 428 -27.88 -37.51 14.34
CA VAL A 428 -28.38 -36.15 14.58
C VAL A 428 -28.45 -35.88 16.09
N LEU A 429 -28.84 -36.86 16.91
CA LEU A 429 -28.81 -36.75 18.38
C LEU A 429 -27.39 -36.54 18.91
N TYR A 430 -26.39 -37.25 18.37
CA TYR A 430 -24.98 -36.99 18.66
C TYR A 430 -24.53 -35.58 18.20
N CYS A 431 -25.10 -35.05 17.12
CA CYS A 431 -24.89 -33.68 16.68
C CYS A 431 -25.49 -32.69 17.69
N ALA A 432 -26.75 -32.87 18.08
CA ALA A 432 -27.45 -32.07 19.07
C ALA A 432 -26.71 -32.04 20.41
N GLY A 433 -26.26 -33.19 20.91
CA GLY A 433 -25.45 -33.25 22.13
C GLY A 433 -24.10 -32.52 22.02
N SER A 434 -23.46 -32.54 20.84
CA SER A 434 -22.21 -31.81 20.63
C SER A 434 -22.38 -30.29 20.53
N LEU A 435 -23.50 -29.82 19.95
CA LEU A 435 -23.83 -28.40 19.84
C LEU A 435 -24.46 -27.84 21.12
N GLY A 436 -25.20 -28.68 21.87
CA GLY A 436 -25.79 -28.37 23.17
C GLY A 436 -24.75 -27.99 24.22
N ARG A 437 -23.58 -28.66 24.22
CA ARG A 437 -22.42 -28.26 25.05
C ARG A 437 -21.93 -26.84 24.77
N LEU A 438 -22.25 -26.30 23.59
CA LEU A 438 -21.84 -24.97 23.15
C LEU A 438 -22.99 -23.94 23.26
N GLY A 439 -24.17 -24.33 23.74
CA GLY A 439 -25.31 -23.45 23.99
C GLY A 439 -26.39 -23.43 22.89
N GLY A 440 -26.37 -24.41 21.97
CA GLY A 440 -27.40 -24.57 20.93
C GLY A 440 -28.00 -25.97 20.95
N ASP A 441 -28.73 -26.30 22.02
CA ASP A 441 -29.46 -27.57 22.11
C ASP A 441 -30.75 -27.47 21.29
N PHE A 442 -30.94 -28.43 20.38
CA PHE A 442 -32.12 -28.54 19.52
C PHE A 442 -32.79 -29.92 19.61
N THR A 443 -32.45 -30.70 20.63
CA THR A 443 -33.04 -32.03 20.87
C THR A 443 -34.57 -31.96 20.90
N LEU A 444 -35.15 -30.90 21.48
CA LEU A 444 -36.61 -30.69 21.52
C LEU A 444 -37.24 -30.45 20.14
N ILE A 445 -36.56 -29.73 19.25
CA ILE A 445 -37.02 -29.48 17.87
C ILE A 445 -36.98 -30.79 17.08
N LEU A 446 -35.98 -31.63 17.35
CA LEU A 446 -35.83 -32.96 16.79
C LEU A 446 -36.94 -33.91 17.25
N THR A 447 -37.38 -33.83 18.50
CA THR A 447 -38.51 -34.64 19.01
C THR A 447 -39.81 -34.25 18.31
N SER A 448 -40.11 -32.95 18.22
CA SER A 448 -41.30 -32.47 17.47
C SER A 448 -41.28 -32.88 15.99
N LEU A 449 -40.09 -33.01 15.38
CA LEU A 449 -39.94 -33.45 14.01
C LEU A 449 -40.23 -34.94 13.80
N VAL A 450 -39.96 -35.76 14.82
CA VAL A 450 -40.15 -37.21 14.76
C VAL A 450 -41.59 -37.56 15.12
N ASP A 451 -42.18 -36.85 16.08
CA ASP A 451 -43.59 -37.02 16.46
C ASP A 451 -44.52 -36.69 15.26
N ASP A 452 -44.23 -35.61 14.50
CA ASP A 452 -45.03 -35.22 13.32
C ASP A 452 -44.98 -36.24 12.16
N ASP A 453 -43.93 -37.07 12.04
CA ASP A 453 -43.79 -38.09 10.98
C ASP A 453 -44.36 -39.46 11.43
N GLU A 454 -44.44 -39.74 12.73
CA GLU A 454 -45.02 -40.99 13.27
C GLU A 454 -46.56 -40.96 13.22
N ASP A 455 -47.18 -39.79 13.38
CA ASP A 455 -48.64 -39.63 13.23
C ASP A 455 -49.10 -39.89 11.77
N ASP A 456 -48.29 -39.55 10.75
CA ASP A 456 -48.59 -39.82 9.33
C ASP A 456 -48.42 -41.32 8.98
N ASP A 457 -47.47 -42.02 9.61
CA ASP A 457 -47.25 -43.47 9.43
C ASP A 457 -48.39 -44.28 10.12
N GLU A 458 -48.89 -43.82 11.28
CA GLU A 458 -50.04 -44.45 11.98
C GLU A 458 -51.37 -44.23 11.23
N GLU A 459 -51.61 -43.06 10.62
CA GLU A 459 -52.79 -42.82 9.78
C GLU A 459 -52.76 -43.63 8.46
N GLU A 460 -51.59 -43.81 7.82
CA GLU A 460 -51.44 -44.66 6.62
C GLU A 460 -51.60 -46.17 6.95
N GLU A 461 -51.13 -46.63 8.13
CA GLU A 461 -51.36 -48.02 8.60
C GLU A 461 -52.82 -48.28 9.01
N GLU A 462 -53.50 -47.31 9.64
CA GLU A 462 -54.93 -47.41 9.97
C GLU A 462 -55.82 -47.39 8.70
N GLU A 463 -55.48 -46.59 7.68
CA GLU A 463 -56.18 -46.60 6.38
C GLU A 463 -55.94 -47.92 5.61
N GLU A 464 -54.74 -48.50 5.65
CA GLU A 464 -54.46 -49.82 5.05
C GLU A 464 -55.16 -50.97 5.80
N GLU A 465 -55.25 -50.92 7.14
CA GLU A 465 -56.02 -51.89 7.93
C GLU A 465 -57.54 -51.75 7.68
N GLU A 466 -58.08 -50.54 7.54
CA GLU A 466 -59.50 -50.32 7.18
C GLU A 466 -59.80 -50.79 5.74
N GLU A 467 -58.90 -50.58 4.77
CA GLU A 467 -59.05 -51.10 3.40
C GLU A 467 -58.93 -52.65 3.33
N GLU A 468 -58.03 -53.26 4.11
CA GLU A 468 -57.93 -54.73 4.23
C GLU A 468 -59.17 -55.33 4.92
N GLU A 469 -59.74 -54.68 5.94
CA GLU A 469 -60.99 -55.10 6.57
C GLU A 469 -62.19 -54.98 5.60
N GLU A 470 -62.27 -53.92 4.78
CA GLU A 470 -63.30 -53.79 3.75
C GLU A 470 -63.16 -54.84 2.63
N GLU A 471 -61.95 -55.18 2.18
CA GLU A 471 -61.71 -56.26 1.22
C GLU A 471 -62.02 -57.65 1.81
N GLU A 472 -61.72 -57.89 3.09
CA GLU A 472 -62.09 -59.13 3.79
C GLU A 472 -63.62 -59.25 3.97
N GLU A 473 -64.34 -58.15 4.25
CA GLU A 473 -65.81 -58.13 4.31
C GLU A 473 -66.45 -58.40 2.94
N GLU A 474 -65.90 -57.86 1.84
CA GLU A 474 -66.35 -58.18 0.47
C GLU A 474 -66.06 -59.65 0.09
N GLU A 475 -64.91 -60.21 0.51
CA GLU A 475 -64.61 -61.63 0.33
C GLU A 475 -65.51 -62.54 1.20
N GLU A 476 -65.90 -62.13 2.40
CA GLU A 476 -66.84 -62.85 3.25
C GLU A 476 -68.27 -62.83 2.70
N GLU A 477 -68.70 -61.74 2.04
CA GLU A 477 -69.98 -61.69 1.34
C GLU A 477 -69.99 -62.60 0.10
N GLU A 478 -68.89 -62.73 -0.65
CA GLU A 478 -68.76 -63.72 -1.73
C GLU A 478 -68.68 -65.17 -1.21
N LYS A 479 -68.07 -65.41 -0.04
CA LYS A 479 -67.98 -66.74 0.58
C LYS A 479 -69.30 -67.18 1.24
N LYS A 480 -70.22 -66.28 1.57
CA LYS A 480 -71.55 -66.61 2.12
C LYS A 480 -72.50 -67.32 1.13
N ASP A 481 -72.22 -67.29 -0.17
CA ASP A 481 -73.02 -68.00 -1.18
C ASP A 481 -72.45 -69.39 -1.56
N LYS A 482 -71.35 -69.82 -0.93
CA LYS A 482 -70.76 -71.16 -1.15
C LYS A 482 -70.41 -71.88 0.15
N SER A 483 -71.20 -72.93 0.39
CA SER A 483 -70.88 -74.08 1.25
C SER A 483 -70.82 -73.88 2.77
N LYS A 484 -72.02 -74.01 3.34
CA LYS A 484 -72.32 -74.81 4.53
C LYS A 484 -71.68 -76.22 4.46
N LYS A 485 -70.55 -76.49 5.15
CA LYS A 485 -70.27 -77.78 5.82
C LYS A 485 -68.92 -77.84 6.58
N GLU A 486 -69.01 -78.30 7.84
CA GLU A 486 -68.01 -79.08 8.63
C GLU A 486 -66.66 -78.38 8.92
N SER A 487 -66.46 -77.77 10.10
CA SER A 487 -66.13 -78.34 11.43
C SER A 487 -64.62 -78.52 11.70
N GLY A 488 -64.09 -77.69 12.60
CA GLY A 488 -63.07 -77.97 13.62
C GLY A 488 -61.62 -78.20 13.19
N GLU A 489 -60.71 -77.32 13.61
CA GLU A 489 -59.77 -77.53 14.75
C GLU A 489 -58.85 -76.30 14.92
N GLU A 490 -58.59 -75.97 16.18
CA GLU A 490 -57.77 -74.84 16.65
C GLU A 490 -56.27 -75.19 16.54
N GLU A 491 -55.44 -74.28 16.01
CA GLU A 491 -53.98 -74.26 16.21
C GLU A 491 -53.54 -72.85 16.63
N ASP A 492 -53.09 -72.73 17.89
CA ASP A 492 -52.51 -71.52 18.48
C ASP A 492 -51.13 -71.21 17.85
N LEU A 493 -50.97 -70.01 17.28
CA LEU A 493 -49.67 -69.42 16.92
C LEU A 493 -49.31 -68.29 17.89
N GLU A 494 -48.37 -68.62 18.78
CA GLU A 494 -47.70 -67.72 19.72
C GLU A 494 -46.65 -66.90 18.95
N GLY A 495 -46.86 -65.58 18.81
CA GLY A 495 -45.98 -64.74 17.99
C GLY A 495 -46.19 -63.23 18.09
N GLY A 496 -46.48 -62.68 19.27
CA GLY A 496 -46.71 -61.23 19.46
C GLY A 496 -45.91 -60.55 20.60
N GLU A 497 -45.11 -61.30 21.37
CA GLU A 497 -44.57 -60.77 22.65
C GLU A 497 -43.22 -60.03 22.52
N ALA A 498 -42.58 -60.04 21.34
CA ALA A 498 -41.23 -59.47 21.17
C ALA A 498 -41.21 -57.94 20.98
N VAL A 499 -42.28 -57.34 20.46
CA VAL A 499 -42.33 -55.90 20.13
C VAL A 499 -42.47 -55.03 21.39
N TYR A 500 -43.22 -55.50 22.40
CA TYR A 500 -43.38 -54.79 23.68
C TYR A 500 -42.16 -54.88 24.60
N ALA A 501 -41.37 -55.95 24.50
CA ALA A 501 -40.24 -56.19 25.38
C ALA A 501 -39.10 -55.16 25.21
N TRP A 502 -38.86 -54.68 23.99
CA TRP A 502 -37.73 -53.76 23.72
C TRP A 502 -38.05 -52.30 24.11
N VAL A 503 -39.31 -51.88 23.94
CA VAL A 503 -39.81 -50.57 24.39
C VAL A 503 -39.70 -50.46 25.92
N GLU A 504 -40.04 -51.53 26.64
CA GLU A 504 -39.83 -51.59 28.09
C GLU A 504 -38.35 -51.55 28.49
N VAL A 505 -37.47 -52.20 27.72
CA VAL A 505 -36.02 -52.20 27.97
C VAL A 505 -35.43 -50.80 27.74
N MET A 506 -35.85 -50.08 26.71
CA MET A 506 -35.41 -48.70 26.43
C MET A 506 -35.90 -47.70 27.48
N LYS A 507 -37.15 -47.86 27.94
CA LYS A 507 -37.69 -47.06 29.06
C LYS A 507 -36.92 -47.31 30.35
N LYS A 508 -36.60 -48.58 30.66
CA LYS A 508 -35.74 -48.97 31.79
C LYS A 508 -34.30 -48.44 31.64
N HIS A 509 -33.74 -48.41 30.43
CA HIS A 509 -32.40 -47.85 30.18
C HIS A 509 -32.36 -46.32 30.35
N ARG A 510 -33.41 -45.61 29.92
CA ARG A 510 -33.59 -44.16 30.14
C ARG A 510 -33.70 -43.81 31.62
N GLU A 511 -34.47 -44.59 32.38
CA GLU A 511 -34.59 -44.43 33.83
C GLU A 511 -33.27 -44.73 34.56
N LEU A 512 -32.54 -45.78 34.16
CA LEU A 512 -31.23 -46.11 34.72
C LEU A 512 -30.17 -45.07 34.39
N ALA A 513 -30.18 -44.51 33.17
CA ALA A 513 -29.28 -43.42 32.76
C ALA A 513 -29.58 -42.13 33.54
N GLY A 514 -30.85 -41.76 33.69
CA GLY A 514 -31.24 -40.61 34.51
C GLY A 514 -30.91 -40.79 36.00
N ARG A 515 -31.01 -42.02 36.52
CA ARG A 515 -30.63 -42.35 37.91
C ARG A 515 -29.11 -42.36 38.10
N LEU A 516 -28.35 -42.73 37.07
CA LEU A 516 -26.89 -42.64 37.06
C LEU A 516 -26.42 -41.18 37.01
N GLU A 517 -27.12 -40.32 36.27
CA GLU A 517 -26.86 -38.88 36.20
C GLU A 517 -27.20 -38.16 37.51
N LEU A 518 -28.25 -38.61 38.21
CA LEU A 518 -28.57 -38.20 39.60
C LEU A 518 -27.53 -38.67 40.62
N LEU A 519 -26.96 -39.86 40.45
CA LEU A 519 -25.85 -40.35 41.29
C LEU A 519 -24.52 -39.67 40.98
N ALA A 520 -24.27 -39.30 39.72
CA ALA A 520 -23.06 -38.62 39.27
C ALA A 520 -23.07 -37.10 39.54
N SER A 521 -24.26 -36.48 39.62
CA SER A 521 -24.41 -35.04 39.90
C SER A 521 -24.25 -34.65 41.37
N GLY A 522 -24.09 -35.61 42.28
CA GLY A 522 -23.62 -35.32 43.65
C GLY A 522 -24.54 -34.44 44.50
N VAL A 523 -25.84 -34.39 44.19
CA VAL A 523 -26.84 -33.64 44.98
C VAL A 523 -27.74 -34.63 45.70
N GLY A 524 -27.44 -34.95 46.96
CA GLY A 524 -28.39 -35.68 47.81
C GLY A 524 -27.83 -36.58 48.90
N ALA A 525 -26.92 -36.10 49.75
CA ALA A 525 -26.68 -36.72 51.06
C ALA A 525 -26.33 -35.64 52.08
N SER A 526 -27.35 -34.93 52.59
CA SER A 526 -27.23 -34.04 53.73
C SER A 526 -26.75 -34.84 54.94
N GLY A 527 -25.54 -34.52 55.42
CA GLY A 527 -24.85 -35.20 56.50
C GLY A 527 -25.56 -35.11 57.85
N LYS A 528 -25.63 -36.25 58.53
CA LYS A 528 -25.79 -36.31 59.99
C LYS A 528 -24.45 -35.93 60.63
N SER A 529 -24.43 -34.80 61.33
CA SER A 529 -23.32 -34.32 62.15
C SER A 529 -23.10 -35.24 63.36
N ILE A 530 -21.87 -35.73 63.53
CA ILE A 530 -21.36 -36.32 64.79
C ILE A 530 -20.15 -35.47 65.22
N PRO A 531 -20.05 -35.00 66.47
CA PRO A 531 -18.97 -34.14 66.90
C PRO A 531 -17.81 -34.96 67.47
N SER A 532 -16.57 -34.67 67.06
CA SER A 532 -15.36 -35.21 67.68
C SER A 532 -14.36 -34.12 68.04
N ARG A 533 -14.45 -33.70 69.31
CA ARG A 533 -13.38 -33.74 70.33
C ARG A 533 -11.98 -33.25 69.94
N ALA A 534 -11.63 -32.14 70.57
CA ALA A 534 -10.29 -31.57 70.72
C ALA A 534 -9.25 -32.56 71.25
N ALA A 535 -8.02 -32.46 70.72
CA ALA A 535 -6.81 -32.92 71.38
C ALA A 535 -5.67 -31.92 71.11
N LEU A 536 -5.03 -31.52 72.20
CA LEU A 536 -3.91 -30.61 72.33
C LEU A 536 -2.58 -31.31 71.97
N SER A 537 -1.73 -30.59 71.22
CA SER A 537 -0.26 -30.37 71.36
C SER A 537 0.70 -31.60 71.43
N PRO A 538 2.06 -31.45 71.37
CA PRO A 538 2.87 -30.23 71.39
C PRO A 538 4.11 -30.16 70.45
N THR A 539 4.68 -28.96 70.44
CA THR A 539 6.06 -28.52 70.18
C THR A 539 7.15 -29.60 70.04
N THR A 540 8.01 -29.48 69.02
CA THR A 540 9.41 -29.02 69.14
C THR A 540 9.87 -28.46 67.79
#